data_AF-A0A5M9MNA7-F1
#
_entry.id   AF-A0A5M9MNA7-F1
#
_cell.length_a   1.000
_cell.length_b   1.000
_cell.length_c   1.000
_cell.angle_alpha   90.00
_cell.angle_beta   90.00
_cell.angle_gamma   90.00
#
_symmetry.space_group_name_H-M   'P 1'
#
loop_
_entity.id
_entity.type
_entity.pdbx_description
1 polymer ?
#
loop_
_entity_poly.entity_id
_entity_poly.type
_entity_poly.pdbx_seq_one_letter_code
_entity_poly.pdbx_strand_id
1 'polypeptide(L)'
;MDPFSITVGALGITDFAISSIGHLRDFINSLDEAKDVIQDITSSLEAIQRPLSVLTELTITDSTTYVAAKEDLKKAGLAESVNKCGQACAEFTKKLEQWTKHSSATKTSLRDRLSIGFWNKEKIRTLRTQVQSCQAIVQFAVDSAQLTILVRSEDASKIDRQETKKHLRVLETAIQEHIETTKRKQGEILQRKEDLKIPEDGCDDEDGGAQRTLAIQEIDKQSRLLEEDQTASGVVSQILSKLSVQEIGDNRGSINAEFRSASRATRNSTRPLSTVPFARDPDFVSRDTLLLPGSRIALVGLGGVGKSQLAIEYSYQVRSQSPATWVFWVHATNAARFEQSFRDIADQVKIPERRDAQVNIFSLVENWLRDKKREVGSYS
;
A
#
# COMPACT_ATOMS: atom_id res chain seq x y z
N MET A 1 -11.58 -23.39 -24.84
CA MET A 1 -10.47 -23.22 -23.88
C MET A 1 -11.07 -23.23 -22.49
N ASP A 2 -10.50 -23.99 -21.56
CA ASP A 2 -11.01 -24.04 -20.20
C ASP A 2 -10.72 -22.72 -19.46
N PRO A 3 -11.69 -22.16 -18.72
CA PRO A 3 -11.51 -20.92 -17.99
C PRO A 3 -10.47 -21.07 -16.87
N PHE A 4 -9.67 -20.02 -16.64
CA PHE A 4 -8.71 -19.96 -15.55
C PHE A 4 -9.42 -19.61 -14.24
N SER A 5 -9.16 -20.38 -13.18
CA SER A 5 -9.70 -20.12 -11.83
C SER A 5 -8.61 -19.56 -10.92
N ILE A 6 -8.94 -18.50 -10.16
CA ILE A 6 -8.08 -17.95 -9.12
C ILE A 6 -8.40 -18.65 -7.79
N THR A 7 -7.67 -19.69 -7.43
CA THR A 7 -7.83 -20.30 -6.11
C THR A 7 -7.04 -19.52 -5.05
N VAL A 8 -7.56 -19.48 -3.82
CA VAL A 8 -6.87 -18.87 -2.66
C VAL A 8 -5.47 -19.48 -2.43
N GLY A 9 -5.33 -20.80 -2.64
CA GLY A 9 -4.04 -21.47 -2.58
C GLY A 9 -3.06 -21.02 -3.67
N ALA A 10 -3.54 -20.73 -4.89
CA ALA A 10 -2.70 -20.20 -5.98
C ALA A 10 -2.23 -18.75 -5.73
N LEU A 11 -2.88 -18.04 -4.80
CA LEU A 11 -2.47 -16.73 -4.32
C LEU A 11 -1.50 -16.82 -3.13
N GLY A 12 -1.32 -18.00 -2.53
CA GLY A 12 -0.49 -18.21 -1.34
C GLY A 12 -1.24 -17.99 -0.02
N ILE A 13 -2.57 -17.93 -0.05
CA ILE A 13 -3.40 -17.95 1.16
C ILE A 13 -3.44 -19.38 1.67
N THR A 14 -3.14 -19.57 2.95
CA THR A 14 -3.07 -20.89 3.57
C THR A 14 -4.44 -21.35 4.09
N ASP A 15 -4.74 -22.65 3.97
CA ASP A 15 -5.94 -23.24 4.58
C ASP A 15 -5.95 -23.06 6.11
N PHE A 16 -4.76 -23.04 6.72
CA PHE A 16 -4.59 -22.69 8.12
C PHE A 16 -5.19 -21.32 8.45
N ALA A 17 -4.94 -20.30 7.62
CA ALA A 17 -5.46 -18.96 7.87
C ALA A 17 -6.98 -18.91 7.79
N ILE A 18 -7.55 -19.51 6.74
CA ILE A 18 -9.01 -19.59 6.54
C ILE A 18 -9.67 -20.34 7.69
N SER A 19 -9.11 -21.49 8.08
CA SER A 19 -9.59 -22.31 9.19
C SER A 19 -9.49 -21.58 10.53
N SER A 20 -8.40 -20.86 10.78
CA SER A 20 -8.22 -20.10 12.03
C SER A 20 -9.20 -18.93 12.16
N ILE A 21 -9.49 -18.22 11.06
CA ILE A 21 -10.51 -17.17 11.01
C ILE A 21 -11.90 -17.77 11.31
N GLY A 22 -12.24 -18.89 10.67
CA GLY A 22 -13.52 -19.58 10.89
C GLY A 22 -13.66 -20.10 12.32
N HIS A 23 -12.62 -20.74 12.85
CA HIS A 23 -12.62 -21.25 14.21
C HIS A 23 -12.81 -20.13 15.23
N LEU A 24 -12.09 -19.01 15.10
CA LEU A 24 -12.28 -17.89 16.04
C LEU A 24 -13.72 -17.35 15.99
N ARG A 25 -14.29 -17.16 14.79
CA ARG A 25 -15.68 -16.72 14.61
C ARG A 25 -16.66 -17.66 15.33
N ASP A 26 -16.51 -18.97 15.12
CA ASP A 26 -17.41 -19.98 15.71
C ASP A 26 -17.23 -20.07 17.23
N PHE A 27 -15.99 -19.97 17.70
CA PHE A 27 -15.68 -19.91 19.12
C PHE A 27 -16.34 -18.69 19.78
N ILE A 28 -16.20 -17.49 19.20
CA ILE A 28 -16.84 -16.28 19.73
C ILE A 28 -18.37 -16.42 19.72
N ASN A 29 -18.95 -16.94 18.65
CA ASN A 29 -20.40 -17.15 18.56
C ASN A 29 -20.96 -18.11 19.62
N SER A 30 -20.12 -19.00 20.16
CA SER A 30 -20.49 -19.90 21.26
C SER A 30 -20.48 -19.23 22.65
N LEU A 31 -19.92 -18.02 22.78
CA LEU A 31 -19.82 -17.29 24.04
C LEU A 31 -21.03 -16.37 24.24
N ASP A 32 -22.01 -16.82 25.05
CA ASP A 32 -23.23 -16.04 25.31
C ASP A 32 -22.98 -14.81 26.22
N GLU A 33 -22.05 -14.90 27.17
CA GLU A 33 -21.81 -13.85 28.20
C GLU A 33 -21.04 -12.61 27.73
N ALA A 34 -20.37 -12.64 26.56
CA ALA A 34 -19.44 -11.58 26.14
C ALA A 34 -19.69 -11.07 24.72
N LYS A 35 -20.84 -11.41 24.14
CA LYS A 35 -21.15 -11.15 22.73
C LYS A 35 -21.04 -9.66 22.38
N ASP A 36 -21.53 -8.76 23.24
CA ASP A 36 -21.50 -7.31 23.02
C ASP A 36 -20.08 -6.70 22.91
N VAL A 37 -19.08 -7.30 23.56
CA VAL A 37 -17.70 -6.77 23.60
C VAL A 37 -16.91 -7.09 22.32
N ILE A 38 -17.25 -8.21 21.66
CA ILE A 38 -16.50 -8.80 20.54
C ILE A 38 -17.38 -9.13 19.32
N GLN A 39 -18.64 -8.71 19.30
CA GLN A 39 -19.56 -8.91 18.17
C GLN A 39 -19.01 -8.27 16.89
N ASP A 40 -18.41 -7.09 17.01
CA ASP A 40 -17.85 -6.37 15.88
C ASP A 40 -16.67 -7.13 15.22
N ILE A 41 -15.88 -7.85 16.02
CA ILE A 41 -14.82 -8.75 15.54
C ILE A 41 -15.47 -9.90 14.74
N THR A 42 -16.54 -10.51 15.26
CA THR A 42 -17.26 -11.58 14.57
C THR A 42 -17.80 -11.14 13.22
N SER A 43 -18.47 -9.98 13.18
CA SER A 43 -18.98 -9.40 11.92
C SER A 43 -17.85 -9.10 10.93
N SER A 44 -16.69 -8.65 11.42
CA SER A 44 -15.52 -8.37 10.57
C SER A 44 -14.89 -9.67 10.03
N LEU A 45 -14.84 -10.75 10.83
CA LEU A 45 -14.37 -12.07 10.39
C LEU A 45 -15.28 -12.67 9.30
N GLU A 46 -16.59 -12.53 9.44
CA GLU A 46 -17.56 -12.93 8.41
C GLU A 46 -17.39 -12.13 7.12
N ALA A 47 -17.11 -10.83 7.24
CA ALA A 47 -16.87 -9.94 6.11
C ALA A 47 -15.55 -10.24 5.37
N ILE A 48 -14.59 -10.96 5.99
CA ILE A 48 -13.39 -11.48 5.29
C ILE A 48 -13.72 -12.73 4.47
N GLN A 49 -14.58 -13.60 4.98
CA GLN A 49 -14.86 -14.89 4.34
C GLN A 49 -15.61 -14.74 3.01
N ARG A 50 -16.59 -13.82 2.94
CA ARG A 50 -17.42 -13.65 1.73
C ARG A 50 -16.59 -13.28 0.49
N PRO A 51 -15.71 -12.25 0.50
CA PRO A 51 -14.93 -11.91 -0.68
C PRO A 51 -13.89 -12.99 -1.04
N LEU A 52 -13.38 -13.75 -0.05
CA LEU A 52 -12.51 -14.89 -0.33
C LEU A 52 -13.23 -16.01 -1.09
N SER A 53 -14.50 -16.28 -0.76
CA SER A 53 -15.34 -17.21 -1.54
C SER A 53 -15.56 -16.71 -2.96
N VAL A 54 -15.85 -15.41 -3.13
CA VAL A 54 -15.98 -14.80 -4.44
C VAL A 54 -14.70 -14.98 -5.27
N LEU A 55 -13.52 -14.78 -4.68
CA LEU A 55 -12.25 -15.04 -5.37
C LEU A 55 -12.12 -16.47 -5.87
N THR A 56 -12.48 -17.46 -5.05
CA THR A 56 -12.38 -18.87 -5.44
C THR A 56 -13.31 -19.25 -6.60
N GLU A 57 -14.41 -18.51 -6.76
CA GLU A 57 -15.40 -18.72 -7.82
C GLU A 57 -15.13 -17.86 -9.06
N LEU A 58 -14.17 -16.94 -9.02
CA LEU A 58 -13.82 -16.11 -10.18
C LEU A 58 -13.16 -16.95 -11.28
N THR A 59 -13.88 -17.08 -12.39
CA THR A 59 -13.41 -17.68 -13.64
C THR A 59 -13.08 -16.60 -14.65
N ILE A 60 -11.87 -16.63 -15.19
CA ILE A 60 -11.38 -15.69 -16.19
C ILE A 60 -11.10 -16.44 -17.48
N THR A 61 -11.71 -16.02 -18.58
CA THR A 61 -11.57 -16.65 -19.89
C THR A 61 -10.30 -16.23 -20.62
N ASP A 62 -9.84 -15.00 -20.42
CA ASP A 62 -8.63 -14.45 -21.04
C ASP A 62 -7.38 -14.62 -20.17
N SER A 63 -6.33 -15.19 -20.76
CA SER A 63 -5.04 -15.44 -20.09
C SER A 63 -4.34 -14.15 -19.68
N THR A 64 -4.43 -13.08 -20.47
CA THR A 64 -3.73 -11.82 -20.16
C THR A 64 -4.37 -11.08 -18.98
N THR A 65 -5.69 -11.14 -18.89
CA THR A 65 -6.51 -10.60 -17.79
C THR A 65 -6.32 -11.43 -16.53
N TYR A 66 -6.23 -12.75 -16.64
CA TYR A 66 -5.91 -13.63 -15.51
C TYR A 66 -4.54 -13.32 -14.91
N VAL A 67 -3.51 -13.19 -15.75
CA VAL A 67 -2.15 -12.86 -15.28
C VAL A 67 -2.11 -11.50 -14.59
N ALA A 68 -2.80 -10.50 -15.14
CA ALA A 68 -2.86 -9.16 -14.54
C ALA A 68 -3.61 -9.16 -13.20
N ALA A 69 -4.81 -9.73 -13.14
CA ALA A 69 -5.60 -9.80 -11.91
C ALA A 69 -4.84 -10.57 -10.80
N LYS A 70 -4.21 -11.69 -11.14
CA LYS A 70 -3.38 -12.45 -10.19
C LYS A 70 -2.20 -11.64 -9.66
N GLU A 71 -1.52 -10.89 -10.54
CA GLU A 71 -0.41 -10.04 -10.17
C GLU A 71 -0.85 -8.86 -9.30
N ASP A 72 -2.01 -8.28 -9.58
CA ASP A 72 -2.60 -7.19 -8.79
C ASP A 72 -2.98 -7.66 -7.38
N LEU A 73 -3.59 -8.85 -7.26
CA LEU A 73 -3.90 -9.48 -5.97
C LEU A 73 -2.63 -9.76 -5.15
N LYS A 74 -1.53 -10.15 -5.81
CA LYS A 74 -0.23 -10.32 -5.14
C LYS A 74 0.35 -8.99 -4.67
N LYS A 75 0.33 -7.96 -5.53
CA LYS A 75 0.84 -6.62 -5.18
C LYS A 75 0.04 -5.97 -4.06
N ALA A 76 -1.27 -6.20 -4.03
CA ALA A 76 -2.15 -5.74 -2.95
C ALA A 76 -1.81 -6.34 -1.58
N GLY A 77 -0.93 -7.36 -1.51
CA GLY A 77 -0.57 -8.01 -0.26
C GLY A 77 -1.69 -8.89 0.30
N LEU A 78 -2.63 -9.33 -0.54
CA LEU A 78 -3.81 -10.09 -0.11
C LEU A 78 -3.43 -11.34 0.72
N ALA A 79 -2.51 -12.15 0.21
CA ALA A 79 -2.11 -13.37 0.87
C ALA A 79 -1.39 -13.12 2.20
N GLU A 80 -0.55 -12.10 2.26
CA GLU A 80 0.14 -11.71 3.49
C GLU A 80 -0.86 -11.24 4.55
N SER A 81 -1.80 -10.37 4.16
CA SER A 81 -2.84 -9.84 5.03
C SER A 81 -3.73 -10.94 5.63
N VAL A 82 -4.21 -11.87 4.79
CA VAL A 82 -5.05 -12.99 5.23
C VAL A 82 -4.27 -13.96 6.12
N ASN A 83 -3.02 -14.31 5.77
CA ASN A 83 -2.21 -15.22 6.57
C ASN A 83 -1.87 -14.62 7.95
N LYS A 84 -1.54 -13.33 8.01
CA LYS A 84 -1.32 -12.59 9.28
C LYS A 84 -2.60 -12.55 10.12
N CYS A 85 -3.76 -12.29 9.50
CA CYS A 85 -5.05 -12.34 10.18
C CYS A 85 -5.35 -13.73 10.75
N GLY A 86 -5.10 -14.78 9.97
CA GLY A 86 -5.23 -16.16 10.42
C GLY A 86 -4.36 -16.49 11.63
N GLN A 87 -3.08 -16.09 11.62
CA GLN A 87 -2.18 -16.25 12.75
C GLN A 87 -2.67 -15.50 14.00
N ALA A 88 -3.11 -14.25 13.83
CA ALA A 88 -3.68 -13.45 14.91
C ALA A 88 -4.94 -14.11 15.51
N CYS A 89 -5.82 -14.64 14.66
CA CYS A 89 -7.01 -15.37 15.08
C CYS A 89 -6.62 -16.60 15.91
N ALA A 90 -5.68 -17.42 15.43
CA ALA A 90 -5.22 -18.60 16.13
C ALA A 90 -4.56 -18.28 17.49
N GLU A 91 -3.73 -17.23 17.56
CA GLU A 91 -3.14 -16.75 18.81
C GLU A 91 -4.20 -16.28 19.81
N PHE A 92 -5.23 -15.59 19.32
CA PHE A 92 -6.30 -15.07 20.17
C PHE A 92 -7.24 -16.17 20.64
N THR A 93 -7.58 -17.15 19.79
CA THR A 93 -8.36 -18.33 20.20
C THR A 93 -7.69 -19.05 21.36
N LYS A 94 -6.38 -19.31 21.30
CA LYS A 94 -5.63 -19.93 22.41
C LYS A 94 -5.73 -19.12 23.71
N LYS A 95 -5.72 -17.79 23.63
CA LYS A 95 -5.87 -16.92 24.81
C LYS A 95 -7.30 -16.95 25.34
N LEU A 96 -8.30 -16.90 24.47
CA LEU A 96 -9.70 -17.05 24.85
C LEU A 96 -9.98 -18.39 25.51
N GLU A 97 -9.41 -19.49 25.00
CA GLU A 97 -9.49 -20.82 25.62
C GLU A 97 -8.91 -20.81 27.04
N GLN A 98 -7.75 -20.19 27.25
CA GLN A 98 -7.16 -20.02 28.59
C GLN A 98 -8.04 -19.18 29.51
N TRP A 99 -8.64 -18.11 28.97
CA TRP A 99 -9.55 -17.25 29.73
C TRP A 99 -10.85 -17.98 30.08
N THR A 100 -11.32 -18.90 29.26
CA THR A 100 -12.57 -19.66 29.50
C THR A 100 -12.36 -20.90 30.38
N LYS A 101 -11.14 -21.46 30.47
CA LYS A 101 -10.84 -22.72 31.18
C LYS A 101 -11.01 -22.70 32.71
N HIS A 102 -10.97 -21.54 33.37
CA HIS A 102 -10.99 -21.43 34.84
C HIS A 102 -12.37 -21.09 35.45
N SER A 103 -13.47 -21.55 34.86
CA SER A 103 -14.85 -21.29 35.34
C SER A 103 -15.17 -21.82 36.76
N SER A 104 -14.25 -22.51 37.45
CA SER A 104 -14.46 -22.97 38.82
C SER A 104 -13.64 -22.16 39.84
N ALA A 105 -14.34 -21.27 40.56
CA ALA A 105 -14.18 -20.97 42.00
C ALA A 105 -14.19 -19.48 42.40
N THR A 106 -13.97 -18.52 41.50
CA THR A 106 -14.04 -17.08 41.86
C THR A 106 -14.78 -16.23 40.82
N LYS A 107 -15.84 -15.56 41.32
CA LYS A 107 -16.89 -14.79 40.61
C LYS A 107 -16.36 -13.59 39.80
N THR A 108 -15.82 -13.79 38.60
CA THR A 108 -15.72 -12.72 37.60
C THR A 108 -16.24 -13.24 36.27
N SER A 109 -17.21 -12.54 35.67
CA SER A 109 -17.76 -12.93 34.36
C SER A 109 -16.67 -12.87 33.28
N LEU A 110 -16.79 -13.64 32.20
CA LEU A 110 -15.91 -13.51 31.04
C LEU A 110 -15.87 -12.06 30.52
N ARG A 111 -17.00 -11.37 30.57
CA ARG A 111 -17.14 -9.95 30.24
C ARG A 111 -16.25 -9.08 31.12
N ASP A 112 -16.26 -9.36 32.41
CA ASP A 112 -15.42 -8.67 33.39
C ASP A 112 -13.95 -8.95 33.09
N ARG A 113 -13.54 -10.19 32.80
CA ARG A 113 -12.13 -10.52 32.51
C ARG A 113 -11.59 -9.91 31.22
N LEU A 114 -12.44 -9.80 30.20
CA LEU A 114 -12.12 -9.08 28.97
C LEU A 114 -11.99 -7.55 29.21
N SER A 115 -12.63 -7.05 30.27
CA SER A 115 -12.71 -5.61 30.59
C SER A 115 -11.76 -5.16 31.71
N ILE A 116 -11.38 -6.04 32.64
CA ILE A 116 -10.69 -5.73 33.91
C ILE A 116 -9.17 -5.53 33.75
N GLY A 117 -8.57 -5.94 32.64
CA GLY A 117 -7.13 -5.78 32.41
C GLY A 117 -6.82 -4.79 31.30
N PHE A 118 -6.02 -3.76 31.60
CA PHE A 118 -5.48 -2.83 30.59
C PHE A 118 -4.82 -3.58 29.41
N TRP A 119 -4.07 -4.64 29.72
CA TRP A 119 -3.43 -5.52 28.75
C TRP A 119 -4.41 -6.37 27.91
N ASN A 120 -5.46 -6.92 28.52
CA ASN A 120 -6.50 -7.66 27.77
C ASN A 120 -7.23 -6.73 26.78
N LYS A 121 -7.50 -5.50 27.21
CA LYS A 121 -8.15 -4.47 26.40
C LYS A 121 -7.30 -4.10 25.18
N GLU A 122 -5.99 -3.93 25.34
CA GLU A 122 -5.10 -3.66 24.21
C GLU A 122 -4.97 -4.85 23.26
N LYS A 123 -4.98 -6.09 23.75
CA LYS A 123 -4.98 -7.27 22.87
C LYS A 123 -6.23 -7.41 22.01
N ILE A 124 -7.40 -7.14 22.59
CA ILE A 124 -8.66 -7.12 21.84
C ILE A 124 -8.62 -6.02 20.77
N ARG A 125 -8.08 -4.85 21.11
CA ARG A 125 -7.87 -3.76 20.14
C ARG A 125 -6.90 -4.15 19.02
N THR A 126 -5.80 -4.83 19.34
CA THR A 126 -4.87 -5.32 18.32
C THR A 126 -5.54 -6.28 17.38
N LEU A 127 -6.24 -7.29 17.90
CA LEU A 127 -6.97 -8.23 17.07
C LEU A 127 -7.99 -7.49 16.19
N ARG A 128 -8.79 -6.60 16.78
CA ARG A 128 -9.77 -5.80 16.04
C ARG A 128 -9.12 -5.03 14.88
N THR A 129 -7.99 -4.38 15.13
CA THR A 129 -7.22 -3.67 14.09
C THR A 129 -6.75 -4.62 12.99
N GLN A 130 -6.22 -5.80 13.35
CA GLN A 130 -5.76 -6.79 12.37
C GLN A 130 -6.90 -7.34 11.50
N VAL A 131 -8.04 -7.66 12.12
CA VAL A 131 -9.21 -8.17 11.41
C VAL A 131 -9.81 -7.10 10.50
N GLN A 132 -9.95 -5.86 10.99
CA GLN A 132 -10.47 -4.75 10.17
C GLN A 132 -9.54 -4.40 8.99
N SER A 133 -8.23 -4.36 9.23
CA SER A 133 -7.24 -4.18 8.16
C SER A 133 -7.34 -5.31 7.14
N CYS A 134 -7.40 -6.56 7.59
CA CYS A 134 -7.52 -7.71 6.71
C CYS A 134 -8.80 -7.65 5.87
N GLN A 135 -9.93 -7.32 6.50
CA GLN A 135 -11.20 -7.13 5.83
C GLN A 135 -11.11 -6.08 4.72
N ALA A 136 -10.54 -4.91 5.01
CA ALA A 136 -10.41 -3.83 4.04
C ALA A 136 -9.53 -4.24 2.85
N ILE A 137 -8.34 -4.79 3.11
CA ILE A 137 -7.42 -5.24 2.06
C ILE A 137 -8.03 -6.34 1.20
N VAL A 138 -8.71 -7.31 1.81
CA VAL A 138 -9.44 -8.37 1.10
C VAL A 138 -10.49 -7.75 0.20
N GLN A 139 -11.36 -6.89 0.73
CA GLN A 139 -12.41 -6.25 -0.05
C GLN A 139 -11.85 -5.45 -1.23
N PHE A 140 -10.87 -4.57 -0.98
CA PHE A 140 -10.29 -3.73 -2.03
C PHE A 140 -9.55 -4.54 -3.09
N ALA A 141 -8.86 -5.61 -2.71
CA ALA A 141 -8.17 -6.48 -3.65
C ALA A 141 -9.16 -7.24 -4.56
N VAL A 142 -10.26 -7.74 -3.99
CA VAL A 142 -11.32 -8.42 -4.75
C VAL A 142 -12.01 -7.46 -5.71
N ASP A 143 -12.46 -6.31 -5.21
CA ASP A 143 -13.16 -5.32 -6.04
C ASP A 143 -12.25 -4.80 -7.17
N SER A 144 -10.97 -4.57 -6.88
CA SER A 144 -9.97 -4.21 -7.88
C SER A 144 -9.79 -5.30 -8.95
N ALA A 145 -9.68 -6.57 -8.54
CA ALA A 145 -9.56 -7.68 -9.48
C ALA A 145 -10.82 -7.84 -10.36
N GLN A 146 -12.02 -7.67 -9.79
CA GLN A 146 -13.28 -7.69 -10.53
C GLN A 146 -13.34 -6.54 -11.55
N LEU A 147 -12.95 -5.34 -11.15
CA LEU A 147 -12.88 -4.19 -12.06
C LEU A 147 -11.87 -4.43 -13.19
N THR A 148 -10.69 -4.99 -12.90
CA THR A 148 -9.71 -5.36 -13.93
C THR A 148 -10.30 -6.33 -14.97
N ILE A 149 -11.13 -7.28 -14.53
CA ILE A 149 -11.81 -8.23 -15.43
C ILE A 149 -12.86 -7.51 -16.28
N LEU A 150 -13.68 -6.64 -15.67
CA LEU A 150 -14.73 -5.89 -16.36
C LEU A 150 -14.16 -4.92 -17.40
N VAL A 151 -13.14 -4.13 -17.04
CA VAL A 151 -12.49 -3.15 -17.92
C VAL A 151 -11.87 -3.80 -19.15
N ARG A 152 -11.34 -5.02 -18.99
CA ARG A 152 -10.65 -5.74 -20.08
C ARG A 152 -11.56 -6.65 -20.90
N SER A 153 -12.84 -6.74 -20.56
CA SER A 153 -13.81 -7.48 -21.36
C SER A 153 -14.11 -6.73 -22.66
N GLU A 154 -13.96 -7.41 -23.81
CA GLU A 154 -14.18 -6.82 -25.15
C GLU A 154 -15.65 -6.44 -25.39
N ASP A 155 -16.59 -7.03 -24.64
CA ASP A 155 -18.04 -6.88 -24.81
C ASP A 155 -18.67 -5.74 -23.98
N ALA A 156 -17.89 -4.98 -23.22
CA ALA A 156 -18.43 -3.95 -22.32
C ALA A 156 -19.14 -2.81 -23.11
N SER A 157 -20.46 -2.71 -22.96
CA SER A 157 -21.26 -1.67 -23.61
C SER A 157 -20.91 -0.27 -23.04
N LYS A 158 -21.33 0.80 -23.73
CA LYS A 158 -21.14 2.18 -23.22
C LYS A 158 -21.80 2.40 -21.86
N ILE A 159 -22.92 1.73 -21.60
CA ILE A 159 -23.64 1.78 -20.32
C ILE A 159 -22.81 1.07 -19.25
N ASP A 160 -22.27 -0.11 -19.57
CA ASP A 160 -21.42 -0.87 -18.66
C ASP A 160 -20.13 -0.12 -18.33
N ARG A 161 -19.49 0.54 -19.30
CA ARG A 161 -18.30 1.39 -19.07
C ARG A 161 -18.59 2.56 -18.13
N GLN A 162 -19.75 3.20 -18.28
CA GLN A 162 -20.13 4.30 -17.39
C GLN A 162 -20.41 3.80 -15.96
N GLU A 163 -20.98 2.61 -15.82
CA GLU A 163 -21.21 1.98 -14.51
C GLU A 163 -19.90 1.54 -13.85
N THR A 164 -19.00 0.90 -14.61
CA THR A 164 -17.63 0.57 -14.17
C THR A 164 -16.89 1.81 -13.67
N LYS A 165 -16.99 2.93 -14.39
CA LYS A 165 -16.39 4.20 -13.97
C LYS A 165 -16.98 4.75 -12.66
N LYS A 166 -18.27 4.56 -12.42
CA LYS A 166 -18.89 4.92 -11.13
C LYS A 166 -18.36 4.01 -10.02
N HIS A 167 -18.34 2.69 -10.25
CA HIS A 167 -17.83 1.72 -9.28
C HIS A 167 -16.36 2.00 -8.92
N LEU A 168 -15.53 2.31 -9.92
CA LEU A 168 -14.13 2.66 -9.72
C LEU A 168 -13.96 3.91 -8.84
N ARG A 169 -14.73 4.98 -9.08
CA ARG A 169 -14.69 6.19 -8.21
C ARG A 169 -15.16 5.93 -6.79
N VAL A 170 -16.19 5.10 -6.62
CA VAL A 170 -16.69 4.70 -5.29
C VAL A 170 -15.59 3.95 -4.54
N LEU A 171 -14.92 3.02 -5.20
CA LEU A 171 -13.83 2.25 -4.61
C LEU A 171 -12.60 3.11 -4.29
N GLU A 172 -12.20 4.01 -5.20
CA GLU A 172 -11.12 4.98 -4.95
C GLU A 172 -11.41 5.84 -3.71
N THR A 173 -12.65 6.31 -3.58
CA THR A 173 -13.09 7.10 -2.42
C THR A 173 -13.04 6.28 -1.14
N ALA A 174 -13.54 5.04 -1.16
CA ALA A 174 -13.54 4.14 -0.01
C ALA A 174 -12.12 3.82 0.48
N ILE A 175 -11.17 3.60 -0.44
CA ILE A 175 -9.76 3.37 -0.08
C ILE A 175 -9.14 4.63 0.52
N GLN A 176 -9.42 5.80 -0.06
CA GLN A 176 -8.90 7.06 0.47
C GLN A 176 -9.42 7.35 1.88
N GLU A 177 -10.72 7.12 2.12
CA GLU A 177 -11.33 7.24 3.44
C GLU A 177 -10.73 6.26 4.45
N HIS A 178 -10.48 5.01 4.03
CA HIS A 178 -9.80 4.01 4.85
C HIS A 178 -8.38 4.45 5.21
N ILE A 179 -7.59 4.95 4.25
CA ILE A 179 -6.24 5.48 4.49
C ILE A 179 -6.25 6.61 5.52
N GLU A 180 -7.17 7.58 5.38
CA GLU A 180 -7.28 8.70 6.33
C GLU A 180 -7.74 8.23 7.73
N THR A 181 -8.66 7.26 7.77
CA THR A 181 -9.09 6.63 9.02
C THR A 181 -7.95 5.89 9.72
N THR A 182 -7.14 5.15 8.98
CA THR A 182 -5.96 4.43 9.49
C THR A 182 -4.92 5.42 10.03
N LYS A 183 -4.64 6.52 9.32
CA LYS A 183 -3.75 7.60 9.82
C LYS A 183 -4.25 8.21 11.12
N ARG A 184 -5.55 8.49 11.21
CA ARG A 184 -6.15 9.04 12.45
C ARG A 184 -6.01 8.05 13.61
N LYS A 185 -6.31 6.77 13.40
CA LYS A 185 -6.11 5.71 14.41
C LYS A 185 -4.64 5.61 14.85
N GLN A 186 -3.69 5.79 13.94
CA GLN A 186 -2.27 5.82 14.27
C GLN A 186 -1.92 7.01 15.19
N GLY A 187 -2.46 8.19 14.92
CA GLY A 187 -2.34 9.35 15.81
C GLY A 187 -2.90 9.09 17.21
N GLU A 188 -4.09 8.48 17.30
CA GLU A 188 -4.72 8.10 18.57
C GLU A 188 -3.93 7.05 19.36
N ILE A 189 -3.25 6.12 18.68
CA ILE A 189 -2.36 5.11 19.29
C ILE A 189 -1.10 5.79 19.83
N LEU A 190 -0.49 6.70 19.07
CA LEU A 190 0.70 7.42 19.52
C LEU A 190 0.41 8.31 20.73
N GLN A 191 -0.74 8.98 20.75
CA GLN A 191 -1.16 9.76 21.92
C GLN A 191 -1.35 8.86 23.14
N ARG A 192 -2.11 7.76 23.01
CA ARG A 192 -2.29 6.79 24.10
C ARG A 192 -0.98 6.19 24.60
N LYS A 193 -0.01 5.97 23.70
CA LYS A 193 1.34 5.52 24.08
C LYS A 193 2.02 6.52 25.00
N GLU A 194 1.87 7.81 24.72
CA GLU A 194 2.47 8.86 25.52
C GLU A 194 1.79 9.00 26.88
N ASP A 195 0.45 8.95 26.90
CA ASP A 195 -0.32 9.01 28.15
C ASP A 195 0.08 7.88 29.11
N LEU A 196 0.43 6.69 28.60
CA LEU A 196 0.87 5.53 29.39
C LEU A 196 2.29 5.60 29.91
N LYS A 197 3.13 6.48 29.35
CA LYS A 197 4.50 6.71 29.84
C LYS A 197 4.52 7.65 31.04
N ILE A 198 3.45 8.40 31.27
CA ILE A 198 3.34 9.36 32.37
C ILE A 198 2.74 8.61 33.57
N PRO A 199 3.47 8.42 34.69
CA PRO A 199 2.89 7.80 35.88
C PRO A 199 1.83 8.71 36.48
N GLU A 200 0.60 8.22 36.67
CA GLU A 200 -0.50 9.02 37.25
C GLU A 200 -0.31 9.34 38.74
N ASP A 201 0.51 8.58 39.47
CA ASP A 201 0.95 8.93 40.82
C ASP A 201 2.19 8.09 41.14
N GLY A 202 3.18 8.67 41.85
CA GLY A 202 4.54 8.15 42.01
C GLY A 202 4.72 6.84 42.79
N CYS A 203 3.76 5.92 42.75
CA CYS A 203 3.81 4.59 43.35
C CYS A 203 3.70 3.52 42.24
N ASP A 204 4.83 3.24 41.59
CA ASP A 204 4.95 2.06 40.73
C ASP A 204 5.37 0.87 41.58
N ASP A 205 4.38 0.11 42.08
CA ASP A 205 4.64 -1.26 42.52
C ASP A 205 5.13 -2.08 41.30
N GLU A 206 6.05 -3.04 41.51
CA GLU A 206 6.73 -3.80 40.43
C GLU A 206 5.75 -4.45 39.42
N ASP A 207 4.56 -4.88 39.87
CA ASP A 207 3.51 -5.47 39.02
C ASP A 207 2.87 -4.44 38.06
N GLY A 208 2.67 -3.20 38.52
CA GLY A 208 2.11 -2.11 37.71
C GLY A 208 3.04 -1.70 36.56
N GLY A 209 4.35 -1.61 36.84
CA GLY A 209 5.36 -1.30 35.83
C GLY A 209 5.49 -2.37 34.74
N ALA A 210 5.43 -3.65 35.12
CA ALA A 210 5.46 -4.77 34.17
C ALA A 210 4.24 -4.76 33.23
N GLN A 211 3.04 -4.52 33.76
CA GLN A 211 1.80 -4.48 32.97
C GLN A 211 1.76 -3.28 32.01
N ARG A 212 2.23 -2.10 32.43
CA ARG A 212 2.37 -0.93 31.55
C ARG A 212 3.34 -1.20 30.39
N THR A 213 4.47 -1.84 30.69
CA THR A 213 5.47 -2.22 29.68
C THR A 213 4.88 -3.15 28.63
N LEU A 214 4.17 -4.20 29.05
CA LEU A 214 3.51 -5.14 28.14
C LEU A 214 2.45 -4.47 27.27
N ALA A 215 1.73 -3.49 27.81
CA ALA A 215 0.72 -2.78 27.04
C ALA A 215 1.33 -1.79 26.03
N ILE A 216 2.45 -1.13 26.38
CA ILE A 216 3.22 -0.32 25.41
C ILE A 216 3.74 -1.19 24.26
N GLN A 217 4.23 -2.41 24.55
CA GLN A 217 4.64 -3.35 23.50
C GLN A 217 3.46 -3.74 22.57
N GLU A 218 2.27 -3.92 23.13
CA GLU A 218 1.07 -4.24 22.36
C GLU A 218 0.63 -3.04 21.50
N ILE A 219 0.73 -1.81 22.00
CA ILE A 219 0.49 -0.56 21.27
C ILE A 219 1.50 -0.39 20.12
N ASP A 220 2.78 -0.72 20.34
CA ASP A 220 3.79 -0.70 19.29
C ASP A 220 3.50 -1.72 18.19
N LYS A 221 2.98 -2.90 18.57
CA LYS A 221 2.47 -3.88 17.62
C LYS A 221 1.31 -3.29 16.81
N GLN A 222 0.33 -2.63 17.46
CA GLN A 222 -0.79 -1.97 16.76
C GLN A 222 -0.32 -0.91 15.77
N SER A 223 0.67 -0.08 16.13
CA SER A 223 1.20 0.97 15.25
C SER A 223 1.81 0.37 13.98
N ARG A 224 2.63 -0.67 14.11
CA ARG A 224 3.25 -1.34 12.95
C ARG A 224 2.20 -1.95 12.02
N LEU A 225 1.15 -2.54 12.58
CA LEU A 225 0.07 -3.14 11.80
C LEU A 225 -0.69 -2.09 10.96
N LEU A 226 -0.92 -0.89 11.51
CA LEU A 226 -1.56 0.19 10.76
C LEU A 226 -0.65 0.77 9.66
N GLU A 227 0.68 0.81 9.87
CA GLU A 227 1.63 1.22 8.84
C GLU A 227 1.67 0.23 7.65
N GLU A 228 1.60 -1.07 7.96
CA GLU A 228 1.49 -2.12 6.95
C GLU A 228 0.16 -2.02 6.18
N ASP A 229 -0.97 -1.82 6.88
CA ASP A 229 -2.29 -1.61 6.29
C ASP A 229 -2.34 -0.38 5.35
N GLN A 230 -1.74 0.73 5.80
CA GLN A 230 -1.64 1.95 5.00
C GLN A 230 -0.79 1.71 3.73
N THR A 231 0.30 0.96 3.86
CA THR A 231 1.15 0.60 2.72
C THR A 231 0.39 -0.25 1.71
N ALA A 232 -0.30 -1.30 2.18
CA ALA A 232 -1.08 -2.19 1.33
C ALA A 232 -2.25 -1.45 0.64
N SER A 233 -3.01 -0.64 1.37
CA SER A 233 -4.08 0.19 0.83
C SER A 233 -3.57 1.20 -0.22
N GLY A 234 -2.39 1.78 0.03
CA GLY A 234 -1.71 2.64 -0.94
C GLY A 234 -1.34 1.91 -2.23
N VAL A 235 -0.93 0.64 -2.17
CA VAL A 235 -0.68 -0.17 -3.37
C VAL A 235 -1.97 -0.45 -4.13
N VAL A 236 -3.09 -0.75 -3.45
CA VAL A 236 -4.38 -0.95 -4.13
C VAL A 236 -4.84 0.33 -4.83
N SER A 237 -4.69 1.49 -4.19
CA SER A 237 -4.94 2.79 -4.80
C SER A 237 -4.09 3.01 -6.08
N GLN A 238 -2.81 2.61 -6.07
CA GLN A 238 -1.95 2.66 -7.26
C GLN A 238 -2.35 1.67 -8.36
N ILE A 239 -2.99 0.55 -8.02
CA ILE A 239 -3.53 -0.39 -9.01
C ILE A 239 -4.75 0.25 -9.68
N LEU A 240 -5.67 0.80 -8.90
CA LEU A 240 -6.88 1.44 -9.43
C LEU A 240 -6.57 2.65 -10.30
N SER A 241 -5.62 3.50 -9.92
CA SER A 241 -5.26 4.66 -10.74
C SER A 241 -4.74 4.27 -12.14
N LYS A 242 -4.14 3.08 -12.30
CA LYS A 242 -3.73 2.56 -13.62
C LYS A 242 -4.94 2.14 -14.46
N LEU A 243 -5.98 1.60 -13.84
CA LEU A 243 -7.23 1.25 -14.51
C LEU A 243 -7.96 2.52 -14.97
N SER A 244 -7.99 3.55 -14.13
CA SER A 244 -8.55 4.88 -14.44
C SER A 244 -7.88 5.52 -15.66
N VAL A 245 -6.56 5.33 -15.83
CA VAL A 245 -5.79 5.84 -16.98
C VAL A 245 -6.04 5.03 -18.26
N GLN A 246 -6.22 3.70 -18.15
CA GLN A 246 -6.48 2.85 -19.31
C GLN A 246 -7.85 3.12 -19.95
N GLU A 247 -8.88 3.51 -19.17
CA GLU A 247 -10.21 3.82 -19.70
C GLU A 247 -10.30 5.15 -20.47
N ILE A 248 -9.38 6.10 -20.25
CA ILE A 248 -9.38 7.41 -20.93
C ILE A 248 -8.74 7.32 -22.33
N GLY A 249 -8.04 6.22 -22.63
CA GLY A 249 -7.33 5.99 -23.88
C GLY A 249 -8.08 5.14 -24.91
N ASP A 250 -9.34 5.45 -25.23
CA ASP A 250 -10.07 4.76 -26.31
C ASP A 250 -10.57 5.78 -27.36
N ASN A 251 -9.65 6.21 -28.24
CA ASN A 251 -9.96 7.01 -29.42
C ASN A 251 -9.75 6.15 -30.68
N ARG A 252 -10.66 5.19 -30.93
CA ARG A 252 -10.82 4.59 -32.27
C ARG A 252 -11.86 5.38 -33.06
N GLY A 253 -11.40 6.42 -33.75
CA GLY A 253 -12.11 7.02 -34.87
C GLY A 253 -11.47 6.58 -36.19
N SER A 254 -12.12 5.69 -36.92
CA SER A 254 -11.77 5.39 -38.31
C SER A 254 -12.72 6.17 -39.22
N ILE A 255 -12.23 7.23 -39.90
CA ILE A 255 -12.69 7.65 -41.24
C ILE A 255 -11.49 8.28 -41.98
N ASN A 256 -11.34 7.86 -43.23
CA ASN A 256 -10.26 8.12 -44.20
C ASN A 256 -9.92 9.61 -44.49
N ALA A 257 -8.64 9.85 -44.76
CA ALA A 257 -8.20 10.73 -45.85
C ALA A 257 -6.77 10.36 -46.27
N GLU A 258 -6.63 9.74 -47.45
CA GLU A 258 -5.38 9.83 -48.22
C GLU A 258 -5.09 11.31 -48.47
N PHE A 259 -3.85 11.77 -48.20
CA PHE A 259 -2.94 12.37 -49.18
C PHE A 259 -1.74 13.08 -48.51
N ARG A 260 -0.55 12.75 -49.02
CA ARG A 260 0.72 13.52 -49.00
C ARG A 260 1.55 13.62 -47.70
N SER A 261 2.54 12.72 -47.66
CA SER A 261 3.96 13.00 -47.40
C SER A 261 4.36 14.44 -47.01
N ALA A 262 4.81 14.60 -45.77
CA ALA A 262 5.87 15.54 -45.45
C ALA A 262 6.76 14.95 -44.35
N SER A 263 7.95 14.51 -44.76
CA SER A 263 9.04 14.07 -43.92
C SER A 263 9.39 15.13 -42.87
N ARG A 264 9.34 14.79 -41.58
CA ARG A 264 10.18 15.45 -40.58
C ARG A 264 10.49 14.52 -39.40
N ALA A 265 11.50 13.68 -39.60
CA ALA A 265 12.26 13.14 -38.49
C ALA A 265 12.87 14.31 -37.70
N THR A 266 12.52 14.42 -36.41
CA THR A 266 13.37 15.11 -35.43
C THR A 266 13.73 14.10 -34.34
N ARG A 267 14.79 13.35 -34.61
CA ARG A 267 15.53 12.60 -33.58
C ARG A 267 16.24 13.62 -32.71
N ASN A 268 15.66 14.02 -31.59
CA ASN A 268 16.39 14.78 -30.58
C ASN A 268 17.06 13.79 -29.62
N SER A 269 18.27 13.36 -29.98
CA SER A 269 19.21 12.74 -29.04
C SER A 269 19.55 13.80 -27.99
N THR A 270 18.97 13.66 -26.81
CA THR A 270 19.27 14.52 -25.67
C THR A 270 20.44 13.89 -24.94
N ARG A 271 21.53 14.64 -24.76
CA ARG A 271 22.72 14.18 -24.02
C ARG A 271 22.38 14.06 -22.52
N PRO A 272 22.96 13.09 -21.79
CA PRO A 272 22.79 12.95 -20.34
C PRO A 272 23.04 14.26 -19.59
N LEU A 273 22.02 14.73 -18.87
CA LEU A 273 22.04 16.00 -18.14
C LEU A 273 21.99 15.76 -16.62
N SER A 274 22.55 16.71 -15.86
CA SER A 274 22.35 16.83 -14.41
C SER A 274 21.59 18.12 -14.11
N THR A 275 20.55 18.02 -13.29
CA THR A 275 19.76 19.19 -12.86
C THR A 275 20.11 19.64 -11.44
N VAL A 276 21.18 19.09 -10.85
CA VAL A 276 21.65 19.44 -9.50
C VAL A 276 22.10 20.91 -9.49
N PRO A 277 21.46 21.78 -8.70
CA PRO A 277 21.72 23.23 -8.74
C PRO A 277 22.93 23.65 -7.89
N PHE A 278 23.65 22.70 -7.30
CA PHE A 278 24.76 22.94 -6.38
C PHE A 278 26.08 22.54 -7.03
N ALA A 279 27.10 23.38 -6.89
CA ALA A 279 28.45 23.05 -7.31
C ALA A 279 29.03 21.92 -6.44
N ARG A 280 29.93 21.12 -7.03
CA ARG A 280 30.70 20.13 -6.27
C ARG A 280 31.63 20.84 -5.29
N ASP A 281 31.64 20.38 -4.06
CA ASP A 281 32.51 20.88 -3.00
C ASP A 281 33.89 20.20 -3.10
N PRO A 282 34.98 20.96 -3.38
CA PRO A 282 36.32 20.39 -3.52
C PRO A 282 36.90 19.89 -2.18
N ASP A 283 36.39 20.40 -1.05
CA ASP A 283 36.88 20.08 0.29
C ASP A 283 36.02 18.99 0.97
N PHE A 284 35.14 18.33 0.22
CA PHE A 284 34.27 17.29 0.75
C PHE A 284 35.07 16.09 1.29
N VAL A 285 34.97 15.86 2.60
CA VAL A 285 35.57 14.69 3.24
C VAL A 285 34.63 13.49 3.11
N SER A 286 35.02 12.53 2.26
CA SER A 286 34.27 11.30 2.06
C SER A 286 34.15 10.51 3.35
N ARG A 287 32.94 10.03 3.65
CA ARG A 287 32.68 8.98 4.63
C ARG A 287 32.37 7.72 3.82
N ASP A 288 33.12 6.64 4.02
CA ASP A 288 33.03 5.39 3.24
C ASP A 288 31.63 4.76 3.30
N THR A 289 30.71 5.27 2.48
CA THR A 289 29.32 4.84 2.43
C THR A 289 29.03 4.50 0.98
N LEU A 290 29.17 3.22 0.65
CA LEU A 290 28.93 2.70 -0.70
C LEU A 290 27.42 2.74 -1.00
N LEU A 291 26.99 3.77 -1.73
CA LEU A 291 25.62 3.86 -2.26
C LEU A 291 25.54 3.04 -3.56
N LEU A 292 24.93 1.85 -3.47
CA LEU A 292 24.84 0.91 -4.59
C LEU A 292 23.84 1.38 -5.66
N PRO A 293 24.18 1.29 -6.96
CA PRO A 293 23.26 1.61 -8.06
C PRO A 293 22.01 0.73 -8.07
N GLY A 294 20.88 1.27 -8.55
CA GLY A 294 19.66 0.49 -8.82
C GLY A 294 18.73 0.26 -7.63
N SER A 295 19.03 0.82 -6.45
CA SER A 295 18.21 0.74 -5.25
C SER A 295 17.64 2.10 -4.85
N ARG A 296 16.51 2.11 -4.15
CA ARG A 296 15.98 3.31 -3.47
C ARG A 296 16.69 3.46 -2.14
N ILE A 297 17.28 4.62 -1.87
CA ILE A 297 18.05 4.88 -0.65
C ILE A 297 17.49 6.10 0.06
N ALA A 298 17.31 5.99 1.37
CA ALA A 298 16.94 7.11 2.24
C ALA A 298 18.13 7.52 3.11
N LEU A 299 18.48 8.81 3.09
CA LEU A 299 19.46 9.40 4.00
C LEU A 299 18.70 10.00 5.19
N VAL A 300 18.87 9.44 6.38
CA VAL A 300 18.19 9.86 7.61
C VAL A 300 19.17 10.35 8.67
N GLY A 301 18.75 11.30 9.50
CA GLY A 301 19.60 11.88 10.55
C GLY A 301 19.18 13.30 10.93
N LEU A 302 19.75 13.81 12.02
CA LEU A 302 19.45 15.14 12.58
C LEU A 302 19.63 16.26 11.53
N GLY A 303 18.94 17.39 11.71
CA GLY A 303 19.17 18.58 10.90
C GLY A 303 20.65 19.01 10.94
N GLY A 304 21.19 19.48 9.81
CA GLY A 304 22.56 19.98 9.74
C GLY A 304 23.69 18.95 9.58
N VAL A 305 23.44 17.64 9.68
CA VAL A 305 24.50 16.60 9.59
C VAL A 305 25.07 16.34 8.18
N GLY A 306 24.70 17.14 7.18
CA GLY A 306 25.27 17.03 5.82
C GLY A 306 24.60 16.02 4.87
N LYS A 307 23.38 15.56 5.15
CA LYS A 307 22.65 14.57 4.29
C LYS A 307 22.53 15.05 2.83
N SER A 308 22.16 16.31 2.63
CA SER A 308 22.05 16.90 1.30
C SER A 308 23.40 16.99 0.60
N GLN A 309 24.47 17.28 1.36
CA GLN A 309 25.83 17.34 0.83
C GLN A 309 26.30 15.98 0.32
N LEU A 310 25.96 14.91 1.06
CA LEU A 310 26.25 13.54 0.64
C LEU A 310 25.51 13.16 -0.66
N ALA A 311 24.24 13.57 -0.81
CA ALA A 311 23.49 13.34 -2.04
C ALA A 311 24.06 14.12 -3.24
N ILE A 312 24.53 15.35 -3.02
CA ILE A 312 25.21 16.16 -4.04
C ILE A 312 26.50 15.47 -4.47
N GLU A 313 27.37 15.07 -3.55
CA GLU A 313 28.62 14.39 -3.90
C GLU A 313 28.37 13.08 -4.65
N TYR A 314 27.41 12.26 -4.20
CA TYR A 314 27.04 11.04 -4.91
C TYR A 314 26.60 11.29 -6.36
N SER A 315 25.86 12.38 -6.60
CA SER A 315 25.43 12.76 -7.94
C SER A 315 26.59 13.08 -8.89
N TYR A 316 27.68 13.66 -8.37
CA TYR A 316 28.90 13.90 -9.14
C TYR A 316 29.69 12.62 -9.37
N GLN A 317 29.78 11.75 -8.36
CA GLN A 317 30.47 10.47 -8.46
C GLN A 317 29.83 9.56 -9.51
N VAL A 318 28.50 9.40 -9.49
CA VAL A 318 27.80 8.51 -10.45
C VAL A 318 27.97 9.00 -11.90
N ARG A 319 28.00 10.33 -12.12
CA ARG A 319 28.22 10.90 -13.46
C ARG A 319 29.68 10.84 -13.90
N SER A 320 30.63 10.88 -12.96
CA SER A 320 32.05 10.64 -13.25
C SER A 320 32.30 9.20 -13.67
N GLN A 321 31.69 8.24 -12.96
CA GLN A 321 31.81 6.81 -13.25
C GLN A 321 31.03 6.38 -14.49
N SER A 322 29.85 6.97 -14.70
CA SER A 322 29.00 6.71 -15.86
C SER A 322 28.45 8.03 -16.41
N PRO A 323 29.18 8.66 -17.36
CA PRO A 323 28.75 9.90 -18.01
C PRO A 323 27.42 9.78 -18.75
N ALA A 324 26.97 8.56 -19.04
CA ALA A 324 25.67 8.25 -19.64
C ALA A 324 24.48 8.45 -18.66
N THR A 325 24.75 8.59 -17.36
CA THR A 325 23.71 8.66 -16.32
C THR A 325 23.05 10.03 -16.25
N TRP A 326 21.73 10.03 -16.30
CA TRP A 326 20.90 11.20 -16.04
C TRP A 326 20.70 11.41 -14.55
N VAL A 327 20.80 12.66 -14.09
CA VAL A 327 20.57 13.01 -12.68
C VAL A 327 19.53 14.12 -12.60
N PHE A 328 18.43 13.85 -11.92
CA PHE A 328 17.36 14.80 -11.68
C PHE A 328 17.25 15.14 -10.20
N TRP A 329 17.30 16.44 -9.89
CA TRP A 329 17.15 17.02 -8.56
C TRP A 329 15.73 17.59 -8.41
N VAL A 330 15.01 17.15 -7.38
CA VAL A 330 13.62 17.53 -7.13
C VAL A 330 13.49 18.15 -5.75
N HIS A 331 12.89 19.34 -5.67
CA HIS A 331 12.62 20.01 -4.40
C HIS A 331 11.32 19.51 -3.78
N ALA A 332 11.42 18.82 -2.64
CA ALA A 332 10.27 18.26 -1.91
C ALA A 332 9.78 19.12 -0.74
N THR A 333 10.05 20.44 -0.76
CA THR A 333 9.69 21.33 0.36
C THR A 333 8.18 21.61 0.46
N ASN A 334 7.47 21.62 -0.67
CA ASN A 334 6.02 21.67 -0.74
C ASN A 334 5.53 21.19 -2.12
N ALA A 335 4.22 20.95 -2.24
CA ALA A 335 3.60 20.41 -3.46
C ALA A 335 3.86 21.30 -4.69
N ALA A 336 3.76 22.63 -4.56
CA ALA A 336 3.98 23.54 -5.68
C ALA A 336 5.43 23.50 -6.20
N ARG A 337 6.42 23.50 -5.30
CA ARG A 337 7.84 23.37 -5.69
C ARG A 337 8.19 21.99 -6.24
N PHE A 338 7.51 20.95 -5.74
CA PHE A 338 7.65 19.60 -6.23
C PHE A 338 7.13 19.50 -7.67
N GLU A 339 5.92 19.98 -7.94
CA GLU A 339 5.34 20.02 -9.29
C GLU A 339 6.19 20.86 -10.25
N GLN A 340 6.63 22.04 -9.81
CA GLN A 340 7.50 22.90 -10.63
C GLN A 340 8.81 22.20 -10.99
N SER A 341 9.42 21.45 -10.07
CA SER A 341 10.64 20.67 -10.35
C SER A 341 10.41 19.64 -11.49
N PHE A 342 9.23 19.01 -11.54
CA PHE A 342 8.88 18.10 -12.63
C PHE A 342 8.61 18.83 -13.95
N ARG A 343 8.04 20.04 -13.91
CA ARG A 343 7.89 20.89 -15.09
C ARG A 343 9.25 21.29 -15.66
N ASP A 344 10.18 21.67 -14.80
CA ASP A 344 11.55 22.03 -15.18
C ASP A 344 12.27 20.82 -15.81
N ILE A 345 12.11 19.60 -15.25
CA ILE A 345 12.65 18.37 -15.84
C ILE A 345 12.07 18.12 -17.24
N ALA A 346 10.75 18.20 -17.38
CA ALA A 346 10.09 18.00 -18.67
C ALA A 346 10.56 19.00 -19.73
N ASP A 347 10.79 20.26 -19.32
CA ASP A 347 11.34 21.31 -20.17
C ASP A 347 12.77 21.03 -20.61
N GLN A 348 13.62 20.61 -19.68
CA GLN A 348 15.02 20.29 -19.97
C GLN A 348 15.16 19.10 -20.93
N VAL A 349 14.35 18.05 -20.73
CA VAL A 349 14.35 16.86 -21.60
C VAL A 349 13.46 17.01 -22.83
N LYS A 350 12.85 18.19 -23.01
CA LYS A 350 12.04 18.60 -24.16
C LYS A 350 10.92 17.61 -24.48
N ILE A 351 10.20 17.14 -23.46
CA ILE A 351 9.06 16.23 -23.67
C ILE A 351 8.00 16.96 -24.52
N PRO A 352 7.37 16.30 -25.51
CA PRO A 352 6.19 16.85 -26.17
C PRO A 352 5.11 17.22 -25.16
N GLU A 353 4.26 18.20 -25.46
CA GLU A 353 3.10 18.61 -24.64
C GLU A 353 3.42 19.23 -23.27
N ARG A 354 4.68 19.26 -22.83
CA ARG A 354 5.12 19.81 -21.53
C ARG A 354 4.70 21.25 -21.19
N ARG A 355 4.36 22.05 -22.21
CA ARG A 355 3.93 23.45 -22.05
C ARG A 355 2.42 23.61 -21.87
N ASP A 356 1.68 22.52 -21.95
CA ASP A 356 0.25 22.53 -21.67
C ASP A 356 0.02 22.59 -20.15
N ALA A 357 -0.69 23.62 -19.71
CA ALA A 357 -1.00 23.84 -18.29
C ALA A 357 -1.97 22.79 -17.73
N GLN A 358 -2.77 22.15 -18.58
CA GLN A 358 -3.75 21.12 -18.18
C GLN A 358 -3.15 19.72 -18.15
N VAL A 359 -1.92 19.54 -18.65
CA VAL A 359 -1.26 18.23 -18.66
C VAL A 359 -0.77 17.86 -17.27
N ASN A 360 -1.00 16.61 -16.86
CA ASN A 360 -0.40 16.07 -15.66
C ASN A 360 1.11 15.85 -15.90
N ILE A 361 1.91 16.75 -15.37
CA ILE A 361 3.36 16.75 -15.58
C ILE A 361 4.04 15.49 -15.04
N PHE A 362 3.53 14.90 -13.95
CA PHE A 362 4.10 13.71 -13.35
C PHE A 362 3.94 12.50 -14.26
N SER A 363 2.73 12.30 -14.81
CA SER A 363 2.46 11.25 -15.80
C SER A 363 3.30 11.44 -17.06
N LEU A 364 3.48 12.68 -17.49
CA LEU A 364 4.28 13.00 -18.67
C LEU A 364 5.76 12.62 -18.50
N VAL A 365 6.36 13.01 -17.37
CA VAL A 365 7.75 12.67 -17.03
C VAL A 365 7.90 11.17 -16.77
N GLU A 366 6.95 10.52 -16.10
CA GLU A 366 6.97 9.07 -15.85
C GLU A 366 6.96 8.28 -17.16
N ASN A 367 6.05 8.62 -18.09
CA ASN A 367 5.98 7.98 -19.39
C ASN A 367 7.29 8.15 -20.17
N TRP A 368 7.89 9.33 -20.07
CA TRP A 368 9.19 9.61 -20.67
C TRP A 368 10.32 8.77 -20.05
N LEU A 369 10.36 8.62 -18.72
CA LEU A 369 11.36 7.80 -18.02
C LEU A 369 11.24 6.30 -18.34
N ARG A 370 10.03 5.83 -18.67
CA ARG A 370 9.76 4.42 -19.00
C ARG A 370 10.07 4.05 -20.45
N ASP A 371 10.22 5.04 -21.34
CA ASP A 371 10.43 4.79 -22.77
C ASP A 371 11.86 4.27 -23.06
N LYS A 372 11.99 2.94 -23.12
CA LYS A 372 13.26 2.22 -23.36
C LYS A 372 13.83 2.42 -24.78
N LYS A 373 13.17 3.13 -25.69
CA LYS A 373 13.65 3.30 -27.08
C LYS A 373 14.85 4.24 -27.28
N ARG A 374 15.45 4.76 -26.20
CA ARG A 374 16.55 5.74 -26.30
C ARG A 374 17.96 5.16 -26.08
N GLU A 375 18.08 3.85 -25.82
CA GLU A 375 19.39 3.17 -25.70
C GLU A 375 19.99 2.68 -27.03
N VAL A 376 19.37 2.95 -28.19
CA VAL A 376 19.98 2.61 -29.49
C VAL A 376 20.33 3.89 -30.26
N GLY A 377 21.39 4.55 -29.79
CA GLY A 377 22.19 5.48 -30.57
C GLY A 377 23.43 4.75 -31.11
N SER A 378 23.25 4.02 -32.20
CA SER A 378 24.25 3.71 -33.25
C SER A 378 25.71 4.05 -32.94
N TYR A 379 26.47 3.04 -32.51
CA TYR A 379 27.85 2.89 -33.00
C TYR A 379 27.76 2.28 -34.40
N SER A 380 28.08 3.09 -35.40
CA SER A 380 28.45 2.67 -36.75
C SER A 380 29.67 3.49 -37.14
#